data_AF-A0A7V2DYS5-F1
#
_entry.id   AF-A0A7V2DYS5-F1
#
_cell.length_a   1.000
_cell.length_b   1.000
_cell.length_c   1.000
_cell.angle_alpha   90.00
_cell.angle_beta   90.00
_cell.angle_gamma   90.00
#
_symmetry.space_group_name_H-M   'P 1'
#
loop_
_entity.id
_entity.type
_entity.pdbx_description
1 polymer ?
#
loop_
_entity_poly.entity_id
_entity_poly.type
_entity_poly.pdbx_seq_one_letter_code
_entity_poly.pdbx_strand_id
1 'polypeptide(L)'
;MVNEFVYGPRLFYLEWIHGEWEENADTLEGARVHARVEEEGGRLPPPELLAPEDRVVARGLLLSSERLGLVARMDLVEAEAGWVRPVDYKKGRPGPRGPWEPELVQLCVQGLILREHGYRTDEGVLYYAASRSRIVVPFTDE
;
A
#
# COMPACT_ATOMS: atom_id res chain seq x y z
N MET A 1 -2.80 7.56 -10.75
CA MET A 1 -2.79 7.04 -9.37
C MET A 1 -1.84 7.92 -8.53
N VAL A 2 -1.87 7.86 -7.19
CA VAL A 2 -1.11 8.82 -6.33
C VAL A 2 0.41 8.71 -6.58
N ASN A 3 0.90 7.49 -6.73
CA ASN A 3 2.30 7.19 -6.99
C ASN A 3 2.85 7.91 -8.23
N GLU A 4 2.15 7.86 -9.36
CA GLU A 4 2.57 8.52 -10.61
C GLU A 4 2.52 10.03 -10.49
N PHE A 5 1.54 10.56 -9.74
CA PHE A 5 1.42 12.00 -9.51
C PHE A 5 2.60 12.54 -8.72
N VAL A 6 3.01 11.83 -7.66
CA VAL A 6 4.19 12.18 -6.85
C VAL A 6 5.48 12.05 -7.67
N TYR A 7 5.59 10.99 -8.47
CA TYR A 7 6.74 10.82 -9.37
C TYR A 7 6.85 11.97 -10.38
N GLY A 8 5.73 12.38 -10.96
CA GLY A 8 5.66 13.52 -11.86
C GLY A 8 4.24 13.82 -12.33
N PRO A 9 3.71 15.04 -12.11
CA PRO A 9 2.36 15.39 -12.55
C PRO A 9 2.14 15.23 -14.06
N ARG A 10 3.19 15.43 -14.87
CA ARG A 10 3.14 15.19 -16.32
C ARG A 10 2.97 13.71 -16.65
N LEU A 11 3.65 12.81 -15.92
CA LEU A 11 3.51 11.36 -16.10
C LEU A 11 2.06 10.95 -15.80
N PHE A 12 1.54 11.37 -14.64
CA PHE A 12 0.15 11.14 -14.27
C PHE A 12 -0.82 11.61 -15.35
N TYR A 13 -0.62 12.82 -15.89
CA TYR A 13 -1.51 13.34 -16.93
C TYR A 13 -1.48 12.48 -18.19
N LEU A 14 -0.30 12.10 -18.67
CA LEU A 14 -0.17 11.29 -19.88
C LEU A 14 -0.83 9.92 -19.70
N GLU A 15 -0.57 9.24 -18.59
CA GLU A 15 -1.07 7.89 -18.37
C GLU A 15 -2.57 7.86 -18.03
N TRP A 16 -3.03 8.73 -17.12
CA TRP A 16 -4.38 8.63 -16.55
C TRP A 16 -5.41 9.55 -17.19
N ILE A 17 -4.99 10.71 -17.70
CA ILE A 17 -5.91 11.68 -18.32
C ILE A 17 -5.89 11.54 -19.84
N HIS A 18 -4.72 11.45 -20.44
CA HIS A 18 -4.56 11.29 -21.89
C HIS A 18 -4.66 9.82 -22.35
N GLY A 19 -4.48 8.86 -21.43
CA GLY A 19 -4.61 7.42 -21.72
C GLY A 19 -3.42 6.83 -22.48
N GLU A 20 -2.26 7.47 -22.43
CA GLU A 20 -1.01 6.94 -23.00
C GLU A 20 -0.39 5.93 -22.03
N TRP A 21 -0.74 4.65 -22.22
CA TRP A 21 -0.17 3.53 -21.48
C TRP A 21 0.40 2.49 -22.44
N GLU A 22 1.65 2.06 -22.19
CA GLU A 22 2.29 0.95 -22.88
C GLU A 22 2.85 -0.02 -21.85
N GLU A 23 2.47 -1.29 -21.93
CA GLU A 23 3.04 -2.32 -21.06
C GLU A 23 4.50 -2.57 -21.43
N ASN A 24 5.36 -2.67 -20.42
CA ASN A 24 6.75 -3.05 -20.59
C ASN A 24 7.07 -4.26 -19.72
N ALA A 25 8.27 -4.81 -19.87
CA ALA A 25 8.71 -5.96 -19.09
C ALA A 25 8.65 -5.68 -17.57
N ASP A 26 8.83 -4.42 -17.16
CA ASP A 26 8.82 -4.05 -15.76
C ASP A 26 7.43 -4.05 -15.14
N THR A 27 6.43 -3.51 -15.83
CA THR A 27 5.03 -3.50 -15.40
C THR A 27 4.45 -4.91 -15.36
N LEU A 28 4.79 -5.76 -16.34
CA LEU A 28 4.36 -7.16 -16.38
C LEU A 28 4.92 -8.00 -15.22
N GLU A 29 6.19 -7.80 -14.86
CA GLU A 29 6.77 -8.47 -13.71
C GLU A 29 6.18 -7.96 -12.39
N GLY A 30 5.89 -6.65 -12.29
CA GLY A 30 5.17 -6.07 -11.15
C GLY A 30 3.80 -6.73 -10.97
N ALA A 31 3.01 -6.81 -12.03
CA ALA A 31 1.70 -7.47 -12.01
C ALA A 31 1.77 -8.92 -11.51
N ARG A 32 2.83 -9.67 -11.83
CA ARG A 32 3.01 -11.04 -11.31
C ARG A 32 3.33 -11.08 -9.81
N VAL A 33 4.05 -10.10 -9.29
CA VAL A 33 4.32 -9.97 -7.85
C VAL A 33 3.02 -9.69 -7.10
N HIS A 34 2.20 -8.77 -7.63
CA HIS A 34 0.92 -8.39 -7.03
C HIS A 34 -0.16 -9.49 -7.19
N ALA A 35 -0.23 -10.20 -8.33
CA ALA A 35 -1.27 -11.19 -8.59
C ALA A 35 -1.41 -12.28 -7.51
N ARG A 36 -0.31 -12.63 -6.82
CA ARG A 36 -0.35 -13.61 -5.70
C ARG A 36 -0.97 -13.06 -4.41
N VAL A 37 -1.00 -11.75 -4.29
CA VAL A 37 -1.40 -10.99 -3.11
C VAL A 37 -2.72 -10.24 -3.37
N GLU A 38 -3.09 -10.03 -4.63
CA GLU A 38 -4.38 -9.43 -5.03
C GLU A 38 -5.57 -10.38 -4.92
N GLU A 39 -5.35 -11.70 -4.86
CA GLU A 39 -6.43 -12.65 -4.56
C GLU A 39 -6.93 -12.40 -3.12
N GLU A 40 -8.15 -11.86 -3.03
CA GLU A 40 -8.79 -11.55 -1.75
C GLU A 40 -8.76 -12.78 -0.85
N GLY A 41 -8.13 -12.63 0.31
CA GLY A 41 -7.88 -13.76 1.18
C GLY A 41 -7.63 -13.32 2.60
N GLY A 42 -8.25 -14.03 3.55
CA GLY A 42 -8.40 -13.51 4.91
C GLY A 42 -9.43 -12.38 4.96
N ARG A 43 -9.88 -12.05 6.16
CA ARG A 43 -10.82 -10.95 6.38
C ARG A 43 -10.29 -10.13 7.55
N LEU A 44 -10.04 -8.85 7.30
CA LEU A 44 -9.78 -7.90 8.38
C LEU A 44 -11.11 -7.69 9.13
N PRO A 45 -11.22 -8.07 10.41
CA PRO A 45 -12.43 -7.83 11.19
C PRO A 45 -12.64 -6.32 11.37
N PRO A 46 -13.89 -5.86 11.56
CA PRO A 46 -14.15 -4.48 11.96
C PRO A 46 -13.31 -4.08 13.19
N PRO A 47 -12.90 -2.81 13.31
CA PRO A 47 -12.02 -2.35 14.40
C PRO A 47 -12.53 -2.70 15.81
N GLU A 48 -13.85 -2.68 16.01
CA GLU A 48 -14.49 -2.96 17.31
C GLU A 48 -14.42 -4.44 17.70
N LEU A 49 -14.12 -5.32 16.74
CA LEU A 49 -14.04 -6.77 16.92
C LEU A 49 -12.59 -7.29 16.86
N LEU A 50 -11.61 -6.41 16.65
CA LEU A 50 -10.20 -6.79 16.61
C LEU A 50 -9.64 -6.83 18.04
N ALA A 51 -9.45 -8.04 18.57
CA ALA A 51 -8.90 -8.24 19.91
C ALA A 51 -7.36 -8.07 19.91
N PRO A 52 -6.74 -7.65 21.03
CA PRO A 52 -5.29 -7.55 21.14
C PRO A 52 -4.57 -8.89 20.87
N GLU A 53 -5.20 -10.02 21.15
CA GLU A 53 -4.61 -11.34 20.95
C GLU A 53 -4.71 -11.82 19.49
N ASP A 54 -5.51 -11.13 18.66
CA ASP A 54 -5.71 -11.51 17.28
C ASP A 54 -4.45 -11.29 16.44
N ARG A 55 -4.20 -12.27 15.56
CA ARG A 55 -3.22 -12.18 14.48
C ARG A 55 -3.93 -12.44 13.17
N VAL A 56 -4.19 -11.37 12.41
CA VAL A 56 -4.94 -11.43 11.17
C VAL A 56 -4.04 -10.99 10.02
N VAL A 57 -4.16 -11.69 8.90
CA VAL A 57 -3.59 -11.26 7.62
C VAL A 57 -4.74 -11.23 6.61
N ALA A 58 -4.97 -10.06 6.03
CA ALA A 58 -5.92 -9.85 4.94
C ALA A 58 -5.16 -9.44 3.68
N ARG A 59 -5.67 -9.83 2.52
CA ARG A 59 -5.07 -9.59 1.20
C ARG A 59 -6.07 -8.93 0.27
N GLY A 60 -5.60 -8.06 -0.62
CA GLY A 60 -6.43 -7.38 -1.61
C GLY A 60 -7.50 -6.45 -1.02
N LEU A 61 -7.24 -5.86 0.16
CA LEU A 61 -8.22 -5.03 0.84
C LEU A 61 -8.44 -3.72 0.08
N LEU A 62 -9.69 -3.44 -0.30
CA LEU A 62 -10.09 -2.19 -0.95
C LEU A 62 -10.86 -1.31 0.03
N LEU A 63 -10.30 -0.14 0.36
CA LEU A 63 -10.96 0.86 1.19
C LEU A 63 -10.99 2.21 0.46
N SER A 64 -12.00 3.02 0.78
CA SER A 64 -12.15 4.38 0.25
C SER A 64 -12.31 5.39 1.38
N SER A 65 -11.90 6.63 1.11
CA SER A 65 -12.12 7.79 1.96
C SER A 65 -12.73 8.90 1.11
N GLU A 66 -13.96 9.29 1.45
CA GLU A 66 -14.62 10.44 0.81
C GLU A 66 -13.95 11.76 1.20
N ARG A 67 -13.50 11.87 2.45
CA ARG A 67 -12.84 13.07 2.96
C ARG A 67 -11.51 13.35 2.26
N LEU A 68 -10.73 12.29 1.97
CA LEU A 68 -9.48 12.41 1.21
C LEU A 68 -9.71 12.37 -0.30
N GLY A 69 -10.89 11.92 -0.76
CA GLY A 69 -11.18 11.71 -2.18
C GLY A 69 -10.34 10.58 -2.80
N LEU A 70 -9.96 9.58 -2.01
CA LEU A 70 -9.03 8.52 -2.40
C LEU A 70 -9.62 7.13 -2.21
N VAL A 71 -9.27 6.22 -3.11
CA VAL A 71 -9.46 4.78 -2.96
C VAL A 71 -8.10 4.12 -2.91
N ALA A 72 -7.89 3.24 -1.93
CA ALA A 72 -6.67 2.47 -1.79
C ALA A 72 -6.98 0.97 -1.89
N ARG A 73 -6.25 0.32 -2.79
CA ARG A 73 -6.08 -1.13 -2.81
C ARG A 73 -4.81 -1.44 -2.04
N MET A 74 -4.91 -2.21 -0.97
CA MET A 74 -3.80 -2.64 -0.14
C MET A 74 -3.49 -4.09 -0.48
N ASP A 75 -2.25 -4.37 -0.84
CA ASP A 75 -1.80 -5.73 -1.16
C ASP A 75 -2.08 -6.65 0.03
N LEU A 76 -1.51 -6.30 1.18
CA LEU A 76 -1.62 -7.08 2.40
C LEU A 76 -1.80 -6.15 3.59
N VAL A 77 -2.60 -6.58 4.56
CA VAL A 77 -2.79 -5.90 5.84
C VAL A 77 -2.57 -6.89 6.96
N GLU A 78 -1.65 -6.56 7.86
CA GLU A 78 -1.36 -7.34 9.06
C GLU A 78 -2.03 -6.65 10.25
N ALA A 79 -2.75 -7.42 11.07
CA ALA A 79 -3.23 -6.98 12.36
C ALA A 79 -2.62 -7.83 13.47
N GLU A 80 -2.03 -7.17 14.47
CA GLU A 80 -1.41 -7.79 15.64
C GLU A 80 -1.46 -6.83 16.82
N ALA A 81 -1.74 -7.33 18.03
CA ALA A 81 -1.78 -6.50 19.25
C ALA A 81 -2.78 -5.31 19.17
N GLY A 82 -3.84 -5.47 18.38
CA GLY A 82 -4.83 -4.41 18.10
C GLY A 82 -4.33 -3.29 17.20
N TRP A 83 -3.13 -3.42 16.63
CA TRP A 83 -2.57 -2.53 15.61
C TRP A 83 -2.73 -3.15 14.23
N VAL A 84 -2.97 -2.31 13.23
CA VAL A 84 -3.15 -2.70 11.85
C VAL A 84 -2.14 -1.94 11.01
N ARG A 85 -1.36 -2.64 10.20
CA ARG A 85 -0.39 -2.03 9.29
C ARG A 85 -0.57 -2.54 7.86
N PRO A 86 -0.55 -1.65 6.86
CA PRO A 86 -0.48 -2.05 5.48
C PRO A 86 0.92 -2.56 5.14
N VAL A 87 0.99 -3.57 4.28
CA VAL A 87 2.22 -4.11 3.71
C VAL A 87 2.12 -3.99 2.19
N ASP A 88 2.85 -3.04 1.64
CA ASP A 88 2.84 -2.70 0.22
C ASP A 88 4.01 -3.39 -0.48
N TYR A 89 3.69 -4.23 -1.47
CA TYR A 89 4.67 -5.04 -2.18
C TYR A 89 5.30 -4.24 -3.31
N LYS A 90 6.63 -4.26 -3.38
CA LYS A 90 7.41 -3.66 -4.44
C LYS A 90 8.19 -4.73 -5.16
N LYS A 91 8.12 -4.74 -6.49
CA LYS A 91 8.93 -5.63 -7.34
C LYS A 91 10.43 -5.44 -7.08
N GLY A 92 10.87 -4.19 -7.06
CA GLY A 92 12.28 -3.81 -7.13
C GLY A 92 13.04 -3.97 -5.82
N ARG A 93 14.12 -3.19 -5.71
CA ARG A 93 14.90 -2.98 -4.48
C ARG A 93 14.65 -1.56 -3.99
N PRO A 94 14.86 -1.26 -2.69
CA PRO A 94 14.87 0.13 -2.25
C PRO A 94 15.93 0.92 -3.00
N GLY A 95 15.71 2.23 -3.13
CA GLY A 95 16.70 3.14 -3.66
C GLY A 95 17.97 3.21 -2.79
N PRO A 96 19.03 3.88 -3.28
CA PRO A 96 20.32 3.94 -2.58
C PRO A 96 20.27 4.54 -1.16
N ARG A 97 19.23 5.34 -0.87
CA ARG A 97 19.00 6.00 0.43
C ARG A 97 17.75 5.48 1.15
N GLY A 98 17.22 4.34 0.74
CA GLY A 98 15.95 3.81 1.22
C GLY A 98 14.83 3.89 0.18
N PRO A 99 13.57 3.74 0.61
CA PRO A 99 12.41 3.82 -0.26
C PRO A 99 12.34 5.10 -1.07
N TRP A 100 11.70 5.02 -2.25
CA TRP A 100 11.42 6.18 -3.06
C TRP A 100 10.25 6.97 -2.47
N GLU A 101 10.27 8.30 -2.58
CA GLU A 101 9.21 9.18 -2.05
C GLU A 101 7.79 8.77 -2.52
N PRO A 102 7.54 8.42 -3.80
CA PRO A 102 6.23 7.94 -4.22
C PRO A 102 5.75 6.70 -3.47
N GLU A 103 6.65 5.79 -3.12
CA GLU A 103 6.34 4.57 -2.37
C GLU A 103 5.98 4.89 -0.92
N LEU A 104 6.68 5.85 -0.30
CA LEU A 104 6.37 6.36 1.03
C LEU A 104 4.99 7.02 1.04
N VAL A 105 4.71 7.91 0.09
CA VAL A 105 3.42 8.60 -0.01
C VAL A 105 2.27 7.60 -0.24
N GLN A 106 2.45 6.63 -1.14
CA GLN A 106 1.47 5.56 -1.36
C GLN A 106 1.15 4.81 -0.06
N LEU A 107 2.17 4.40 0.69
CA LEU A 107 2.00 3.68 1.94
C LEU A 107 1.33 4.55 3.02
N CYS A 108 1.69 5.83 3.12
CA CYS A 108 1.06 6.78 4.03
C CYS A 108 -0.43 6.98 3.72
N VAL A 109 -0.82 7.07 2.44
CA VAL A 109 -2.23 7.14 2.03
C VAL A 109 -3.00 5.91 2.49
N GLN A 110 -2.42 4.70 2.36
CA GLN A 110 -3.04 3.47 2.86
C GLN A 110 -3.24 3.53 4.38
N GLY A 111 -2.24 4.00 5.13
CA GLY A 111 -2.33 4.20 6.57
C GLY A 111 -3.40 5.21 7.01
N LEU A 112 -3.50 6.34 6.30
CA LEU A 112 -4.53 7.36 6.57
C LEU A 112 -5.94 6.82 6.33
N ILE A 113 -6.13 6.03 5.28
CA ILE A 113 -7.42 5.39 4.99
C ILE A 113 -7.76 4.35 6.06
N LEU A 114 -6.81 3.53 6.51
CA LEU A 114 -7.03 2.60 7.64
C LEU A 114 -7.47 3.35 8.91
N ARG A 115 -6.79 4.45 9.24
CA ARG A 115 -7.17 5.30 10.39
C ARG A 115 -8.58 5.86 10.27
N GLU A 116 -8.98 6.31 9.08
CA GLU A 116 -10.33 6.83 8.83
C GLU A 116 -11.41 5.76 9.00
N HIS A 117 -11.07 4.50 8.71
CA HIS A 117 -11.93 3.34 8.97
C HIS A 117 -11.89 2.84 10.43
N GLY A 118 -11.25 3.58 11.33
CA GLY A 118 -11.24 3.29 12.77
C GLY A 118 -10.12 2.35 13.23
N TYR A 119 -9.25 1.90 12.33
CA TYR A 119 -8.12 1.05 12.69
C TYR A 119 -7.00 1.84 13.36
N ARG A 120 -6.32 1.21 14.32
CA ARG A 120 -5.13 1.76 14.95
C ARG A 120 -3.92 1.46 14.07
N THR A 121 -3.37 2.48 13.44
CA THR A 121 -2.27 2.35 12.47
C THR A 121 -1.27 3.45 12.69
N ASP A 122 -0.02 3.13 13.01
CA ASP A 122 1.08 4.08 13.24
C ASP A 122 2.28 3.84 12.31
N GLU A 123 2.29 2.72 11.61
CA GLU A 123 3.33 2.36 10.65
C GLU A 123 2.76 1.54 9.48
N GLY A 124 3.54 1.45 8.41
CA GLY A 124 3.36 0.50 7.33
C GLY A 124 4.66 -0.21 6.99
N VAL A 125 4.60 -1.17 6.07
CA VAL A 125 5.77 -1.91 5.62
C VAL A 125 5.88 -1.87 4.11
N LEU A 126 7.05 -1.52 3.60
CA LEU A 126 7.43 -1.79 2.21
C LEU A 126 8.14 -3.14 2.13
N TYR A 127 7.58 -4.08 1.38
CA TYR A 127 8.19 -5.37 1.10
C TYR A 127 8.77 -5.41 -0.31
N TYR A 128 10.09 -5.51 -0.42
CA TYR A 128 10.78 -5.56 -1.72
C TYR A 128 11.05 -7.00 -2.14
N ALA A 129 10.37 -7.48 -3.18
CA ALA A 129 10.44 -8.86 -3.62
C ALA A 129 11.84 -9.28 -4.12
N ALA A 130 12.55 -8.38 -4.84
CA ALA A 130 13.88 -8.67 -5.38
C ALA A 130 14.96 -8.83 -4.29
N SER A 131 14.85 -8.10 -3.17
CA SER A 131 15.79 -8.19 -2.04
C SER A 131 15.25 -8.99 -0.86
N ARG A 132 13.96 -9.34 -0.85
CA ARG A 132 13.22 -9.89 0.30
C ARG A 132 13.36 -9.05 1.57
N SER A 133 13.52 -7.74 1.40
CA SER A 133 13.69 -6.80 2.53
C SER A 133 12.35 -6.21 2.94
N ARG A 134 12.10 -6.16 4.24
CA ARG A 134 11.00 -5.44 4.87
C ARG A 134 11.54 -4.13 5.45
N ILE A 135 10.98 -3.01 5.03
CA ILE A 135 11.29 -1.70 5.59
C ILE A 135 10.04 -1.20 6.30
N VAL A 136 10.12 -1.06 7.62
CA VAL A 136 9.07 -0.45 8.44
C VAL A 136 9.16 1.06 8.27
N VAL A 137 8.02 1.68 7.97
CA VAL A 137 7.89 3.12 7.77
C VAL A 137 6.92 3.65 8.82
N PRO A 138 7.40 4.39 9.84
CA PRO A 138 6.51 5.04 10.79
C PRO A 138 5.75 6.17 10.09
N PHE A 139 4.49 6.37 10.47
CA PHE A 139 3.63 7.44 9.98
C PHE A 139 3.67 8.61 10.96
N THR A 140 4.48 9.59 10.61
CA THR A 140 4.62 10.89 11.29
C THR A 140 3.70 11.93 10.65
N ASP A 141 3.58 13.09 11.31
CA ASP A 141 2.87 14.25 10.74
C ASP A 141 3.69 14.95 9.64
N GLU A 142 5.01 14.71 9.62
CA GLU A 142 5.98 15.09 8.59
C GLU A 142 6.19 13.94 7.60
#